data_AF-A0A8R7VAG9-F1
#
_entry.id   AF-A0A8R7VAG9-F1
#
_cell.length_a   1.000
_cell.length_b   1.000
_cell.length_c   1.000
_cell.angle_alpha   90.00
_cell.angle_beta   90.00
_cell.angle_gamma   90.00
#
_symmetry.space_group_name_H-M   'P 1'
#
loop_
_entity.id
_entity.type
_entity.pdbx_description
1 polymer ?
#
loop_
_entity_poly.entity_id
_entity_poly.type
_entity_poly.pdbx_seq_one_letter_code
_entity_poly.pdbx_strand_id
1 'polypeptide(L)'
;MKSDVLIVKDLPPHLQSLDLEAIGSQVTDNDISKEAEPSEFIRTALPILQKNGVVHFLGFGNRLGFDSVPADLQRLRCRCNFHALKFAPEIQKLGSLLVQRLRGVSAMQTEMDKQLFGSNMLERPFGEKGDDAGGPSRYLALHLRFEEDMVAYSLCEFGGGEEERRELQAFRETHFPALVTRLRNTTVSPEELRSQGRCPLTPEEAGLILAALGYDRGTFIYVAGSQIYGGATRLRPLTRLYPNLVTKEDILSSDELAPLKNFSSRLAALDFIACASSDVFAVTDSGSQLSSLVSGHRVYHGRGRAPTLHPNRKRYAQILSEEGGIEWAGFQRRVRAMVDEYKRVRARPRGRTVYRQPRT
;
A
#
# COMPACT_ATOMS: atom_id res chain seq x y z
N MET A 1 13.72 -18.26 -9.09
CA MET A 1 14.82 -17.69 -8.30
C MET A 1 15.99 -18.63 -8.13
N LYS A 2 15.83 -19.88 -7.66
CA LYS A 2 16.98 -20.80 -7.48
C LYS A 2 17.81 -21.04 -8.77
N SER A 3 17.17 -20.91 -9.94
CA SER A 3 17.82 -20.98 -11.26
C SER A 3 18.49 -19.67 -11.70
N ASP A 4 18.18 -18.56 -11.03
CA ASP A 4 18.55 -17.21 -11.47
C ASP A 4 19.69 -16.64 -10.61
N VAL A 5 19.65 -16.93 -9.30
CA VAL A 5 20.66 -16.52 -8.32
C VAL A 5 20.77 -17.60 -7.23
N LEU A 6 21.98 -17.77 -6.68
CA LEU A 6 22.19 -18.61 -5.50
C LEU A 6 21.67 -17.87 -4.26
N ILE A 7 20.66 -18.43 -3.60
CA ILE A 7 20.10 -17.88 -2.36
C ILE A 7 20.54 -18.79 -1.21
N VAL A 8 21.30 -18.23 -0.28
CA VAL A 8 21.72 -18.88 0.96
C VAL A 8 21.01 -18.24 2.14
N LYS A 9 20.77 -19.02 3.20
CA LYS A 9 20.17 -18.51 4.44
C LYS A 9 21.19 -17.80 5.32
N ASP A 10 22.41 -18.35 5.34
CA ASP A 10 23.47 -17.94 6.23
C ASP A 10 24.74 -17.65 5.43
N LEU A 11 25.56 -16.73 5.92
CA LEU A 11 26.90 -16.51 5.38
C LEU A 11 27.78 -17.75 5.64
N PRO A 12 28.84 -17.97 4.84
CA PRO A 12 29.89 -18.94 5.18
C PRO A 12 30.42 -18.74 6.61
N PRO A 13 30.74 -19.80 7.37
CA PRO A 13 31.10 -19.69 8.80
C PRO A 13 32.20 -18.67 9.10
N HIS A 14 33.22 -18.57 8.24
CA HIS A 14 34.33 -17.64 8.40
C HIS A 14 33.95 -16.15 8.21
N LEU A 15 32.77 -15.87 7.64
CA LEU A 15 32.25 -14.51 7.45
C LEU A 15 31.20 -14.12 8.51
N GLN A 16 30.62 -15.10 9.22
CA GLN A 16 29.55 -14.83 10.19
C GLN A 16 30.03 -14.05 11.43
N SER A 17 31.28 -14.24 11.83
CA SER A 17 31.86 -13.57 13.00
C SER A 17 32.53 -12.23 12.68
N LEU A 18 32.50 -11.79 11.42
CA LEU A 18 33.14 -10.54 11.01
C LEU A 18 32.25 -9.34 11.33
N ASP A 19 32.87 -8.28 11.83
CA ASP A 19 32.25 -6.97 11.88
C ASP A 19 32.31 -6.32 10.49
N LEU A 20 31.21 -6.44 9.75
CA LEU A 20 31.11 -5.97 8.36
C LEU A 20 31.23 -4.45 8.24
N GLU A 21 30.89 -3.70 9.28
CA GLU A 21 31.08 -2.25 9.32
C GLU A 21 32.56 -1.92 9.50
N ALA A 22 33.22 -2.54 10.48
CA ALA A 22 34.63 -2.29 10.79
C ALA A 22 35.57 -2.63 9.62
N ILE A 23 35.24 -3.64 8.81
CA ILE A 23 36.04 -4.01 7.62
C ILE A 23 35.68 -3.19 6.37
N GLY A 24 34.76 -2.22 6.48
CA GLY A 24 34.30 -1.41 5.36
C GLY A 24 33.52 -2.22 4.31
N SER A 25 32.81 -3.26 4.73
CA SER A 25 31.97 -4.13 3.88
C SER A 25 30.51 -3.64 3.81
N GLN A 26 30.22 -2.46 4.34
CA GLN A 26 28.87 -1.92 4.36
C GLN A 26 28.63 -0.89 3.24
N VAL A 27 27.49 -1.01 2.58
CA VAL A 27 26.96 -0.03 1.62
C VAL A 27 25.61 0.44 2.13
N THR A 28 25.46 1.75 2.25
CA THR A 28 24.24 2.40 2.72
C THR A 28 23.53 3.10 1.58
N ASP A 29 22.38 3.69 1.89
CA ASP A 29 21.58 4.43 0.95
C ASP A 29 22.12 5.84 0.65
N ASN A 30 23.20 6.27 1.35
CA ASN A 30 23.99 7.44 1.00
C ASN A 30 25.04 7.15 -0.09
N ASP A 31 25.45 5.89 -0.23
CA ASP A 31 26.53 5.47 -1.15
C ASP A 31 26.03 5.21 -2.57
N ILE A 32 24.72 4.97 -2.71
CA ILE A 32 24.07 4.69 -4.00
C ILE A 32 22.87 5.60 -4.17
N SER A 33 22.89 6.33 -5.29
CA SER A 33 21.89 7.32 -5.66
C SER A 33 20.49 6.70 -5.75
N LYS A 34 19.46 7.51 -5.50
CA LYS A 34 18.08 7.09 -5.75
C LYS A 34 17.88 6.90 -7.26
N GLU A 35 17.26 5.78 -7.63
CA GLU A 35 17.11 5.36 -9.03
C GLU A 35 18.43 5.14 -9.79
N ALA A 36 19.47 4.70 -9.09
CA ALA A 36 20.79 4.37 -9.62
C ALA A 36 20.76 3.37 -10.80
N GLU A 37 21.67 3.57 -11.75
CA GLU A 37 21.93 2.61 -12.82
C GLU A 37 22.70 1.39 -12.31
N PRO A 38 22.60 0.21 -12.96
CA PRO A 38 23.36 -0.97 -12.57
C PRO A 38 24.88 -0.73 -12.48
N SER A 39 25.42 0.16 -13.32
CA SER A 39 26.84 0.52 -13.33
C SER A 39 27.32 1.14 -12.01
N GLU A 40 26.46 1.87 -11.30
CA GLU A 40 26.78 2.46 -9.99
C GLU A 40 26.93 1.38 -8.92
N PHE A 41 26.06 0.35 -8.95
CA PHE A 41 26.22 -0.82 -8.07
C PHE A 41 27.55 -1.54 -8.34
N ILE A 42 27.92 -1.70 -9.61
CA ILE A 42 29.21 -2.31 -9.97
C ILE A 42 30.37 -1.44 -9.47
N ARG A 43 30.34 -0.13 -9.69
CA ARG A 43 31.41 0.78 -9.25
C ARG A 43 31.56 0.83 -7.74
N THR A 44 30.46 0.82 -6.99
CA THR A 44 30.46 0.98 -5.53
C THR A 44 30.63 -0.35 -4.80
N ALA A 45 29.86 -1.38 -5.16
CA ALA A 45 29.81 -2.64 -4.39
C ALA A 45 30.82 -3.69 -4.87
N LEU A 46 31.16 -3.75 -6.17
CA LEU A 46 32.06 -4.80 -6.68
C LEU A 46 33.47 -4.72 -6.07
N PRO A 47 34.12 -3.56 -5.90
CA PRO A 47 35.45 -3.49 -5.28
C PRO A 47 35.44 -4.00 -3.84
N ILE A 48 34.37 -3.69 -3.09
CA ILE A 48 34.18 -4.15 -1.72
C ILE A 48 33.99 -5.66 -1.70
N LEU A 49 33.14 -6.19 -2.59
CA LEU A 49 32.89 -7.62 -2.72
C LEU A 49 34.17 -8.40 -3.09
N GLN A 50 34.99 -7.87 -4.00
CA GLN A 50 36.26 -8.48 -4.40
C GLN A 50 37.29 -8.48 -3.28
N LYS A 51 37.33 -7.41 -2.47
CA LYS A 51 38.28 -7.28 -1.35
C LYS A 51 37.89 -8.13 -0.15
N ASN A 52 36.61 -8.09 0.24
CA ASN A 52 36.14 -8.64 1.51
C ASN A 52 35.37 -9.96 1.35
N GLY A 53 35.01 -10.36 0.12
CA GLY A 53 34.20 -11.55 -0.17
C GLY A 53 32.71 -11.41 0.16
N VAL A 54 32.32 -10.30 0.79
CA VAL A 54 30.95 -10.00 1.22
C VAL A 54 30.68 -8.50 1.14
N VAL A 55 29.40 -8.14 0.93
CA VAL A 55 28.88 -6.77 1.01
C VAL A 55 27.55 -6.80 1.75
N HIS A 56 27.41 -5.94 2.75
CA HIS A 56 26.18 -5.73 3.52
C HIS A 56 25.49 -4.44 3.09
N PHE A 57 24.30 -4.55 2.52
CA PHE A 57 23.46 -3.40 2.19
C PHE A 57 22.59 -3.01 3.41
N LEU A 58 23.00 -1.98 4.15
CA LEU A 58 22.29 -1.51 5.36
C LEU A 58 21.31 -0.38 5.02
N GLY A 59 20.08 -0.47 5.55
CA GLY A 59 19.06 0.58 5.35
C GLY A 59 18.64 0.75 3.89
N PHE A 60 18.87 -0.26 3.06
CA PHE A 60 18.86 -0.11 1.61
C PHE A 60 17.45 -0.30 1.03
N GLY A 61 16.82 0.79 0.59
CA GLY A 61 15.46 0.78 0.03
C GLY A 61 15.42 1.11 -1.47
N ASN A 62 14.90 0.19 -2.30
CA ASN A 62 14.55 0.34 -3.72
C ASN A 62 15.35 1.40 -4.51
N ARG A 63 16.69 1.27 -4.54
CA ARG A 63 17.57 2.26 -5.19
C ARG A 63 17.76 2.03 -6.69
N LEU A 64 17.54 0.82 -7.21
CA LEU A 64 17.72 0.54 -8.64
C LEU A 64 16.73 1.35 -9.50
N GLY A 65 17.24 2.01 -10.53
CA GLY A 65 16.47 2.81 -11.48
C GLY A 65 15.35 2.05 -12.18
N PHE A 66 14.37 2.77 -12.72
CA PHE A 66 13.23 2.14 -13.38
C PHE A 66 13.39 2.04 -14.89
N ASP A 67 13.99 3.01 -15.57
CA ASP A 67 13.94 3.11 -17.04
C ASP A 67 15.22 2.58 -17.72
N SER A 68 16.41 2.88 -17.18
CA SER A 68 17.71 2.52 -17.76
C SER A 68 18.27 1.17 -17.27
N VAL A 69 17.42 0.14 -17.11
CA VAL A 69 17.85 -1.17 -16.59
C VAL A 69 17.74 -2.24 -17.67
N PRO A 70 18.80 -3.05 -17.91
CA PRO A 70 18.80 -4.20 -18.82
C PRO A 70 17.60 -5.14 -18.66
N ALA A 71 17.16 -5.74 -19.77
CA ALA A 71 15.92 -6.51 -19.83
C ALA A 71 15.93 -7.77 -18.95
N ASP A 72 17.08 -8.41 -18.82
CA ASP A 72 17.35 -9.55 -17.94
C ASP A 72 17.22 -9.15 -16.46
N LEU A 73 17.81 -8.02 -16.06
CA LEU A 73 17.66 -7.48 -14.71
C LEU A 73 16.23 -7.04 -14.41
N GLN A 74 15.52 -6.47 -15.39
CA GLN A 74 14.10 -6.15 -15.22
C GLN A 74 13.23 -7.40 -15.10
N ARG A 75 13.54 -8.47 -15.85
CA ARG A 75 12.89 -9.77 -15.71
C ARG A 75 13.15 -10.36 -14.33
N LEU A 76 14.39 -10.30 -13.83
CA LEU A 76 14.75 -10.75 -12.49
C LEU A 76 13.99 -9.96 -11.42
N ARG A 77 13.98 -8.62 -11.51
CA ARG A 77 13.24 -7.73 -10.60
C ARG A 77 11.76 -8.07 -10.54
N CYS A 78 11.14 -8.31 -11.70
CA CYS A 78 9.74 -8.72 -11.80
C CYS A 78 9.49 -10.07 -11.10
N ARG A 79 10.37 -11.06 -11.33
CA ARG A 79 10.28 -12.36 -10.64
C ARG A 79 10.50 -12.23 -9.14
N CYS A 80 11.43 -11.40 -8.68
CA CYS A 80 11.62 -11.11 -7.26
C CYS A 80 10.32 -10.55 -6.65
N ASN A 81 9.81 -9.47 -7.21
CA ASN A 81 8.67 -8.73 -6.66
C ASN A 81 7.35 -9.53 -6.66
N PHE A 82 7.11 -10.38 -7.66
CA PHE A 82 5.79 -11.02 -7.82
C PHE A 82 5.78 -12.54 -7.60
N HIS A 83 6.94 -13.21 -7.61
CA HIS A 83 7.04 -14.66 -7.45
C HIS A 83 7.90 -15.10 -6.27
N ALA A 84 9.01 -14.40 -5.99
CA ALA A 84 9.96 -14.82 -4.97
C ALA A 84 9.54 -14.40 -3.56
N LEU A 85 9.11 -13.15 -3.43
CA LEU A 85 8.65 -12.61 -2.15
C LEU A 85 7.29 -13.22 -1.81
N LYS A 86 7.28 -14.06 -0.78
CA LYS A 86 6.10 -14.70 -0.22
C LYS A 86 6.02 -14.35 1.26
N PHE A 87 4.80 -14.19 1.77
CA PHE A 87 4.60 -14.00 3.20
C PHE A 87 5.03 -15.24 3.98
N ALA A 88 5.42 -15.04 5.24
CA ALA A 88 5.70 -16.14 6.15
C ALA A 88 4.46 -17.03 6.32
N PRO A 89 4.62 -18.36 6.51
CA PRO A 89 3.52 -19.31 6.55
C PRO A 89 2.40 -18.93 7.53
N GLU A 90 2.72 -18.38 8.69
CA GLU A 90 1.76 -17.93 9.70
C GLU A 90 0.87 -16.78 9.20
N ILE A 91 1.45 -15.83 8.46
CA ILE A 91 0.70 -14.72 7.84
C ILE A 91 -0.18 -15.26 6.71
N GLN A 92 0.32 -16.21 5.92
CA GLN A 92 -0.46 -16.82 4.83
C GLN A 92 -1.68 -17.57 5.37
N LYS A 93 -1.53 -18.35 6.44
CA LYS A 93 -2.63 -19.10 7.08
C LYS A 93 -3.68 -18.15 7.64
N LEU A 94 -3.27 -17.16 8.42
CA LEU A 94 -4.19 -16.19 9.02
C LEU A 94 -4.85 -15.30 7.96
N GLY A 95 -4.09 -14.89 6.93
CA GLY A 95 -4.62 -14.18 5.78
C GLY A 95 -5.63 -15.01 4.98
N SER A 96 -5.40 -16.32 4.83
CA SER A 96 -6.37 -17.23 4.20
C SER A 96 -7.67 -17.26 5.00
N LEU A 97 -7.59 -17.33 6.33
CA LEU A 97 -8.76 -17.31 7.21
C LEU A 97 -9.52 -15.97 7.11
N LEU A 98 -8.80 -14.85 7.13
CA LEU A 98 -9.37 -13.51 6.97
C LEU A 98 -10.16 -13.41 5.67
N VAL A 99 -9.58 -13.82 4.54
CA VAL A 99 -10.25 -13.72 3.23
C VAL A 99 -11.43 -14.68 3.11
N GLN A 100 -11.36 -15.88 3.69
CA GLN A 100 -12.50 -16.80 3.78
C GLN A 100 -13.69 -16.16 4.50
N ARG A 101 -13.44 -15.55 5.67
CA ARG A 101 -14.48 -14.85 6.45
C ARG A 101 -15.03 -13.62 5.72
N LEU A 102 -14.16 -12.82 5.10
CA LEU A 102 -14.56 -11.62 4.35
C LEU A 102 -15.46 -11.94 3.15
N ARG A 103 -15.21 -13.05 2.45
CA ARG A 103 -15.99 -13.47 1.28
C ARG A 103 -17.18 -14.37 1.63
N GLY A 104 -17.27 -14.85 2.87
CA GLY A 104 -18.26 -15.86 3.25
C GLY A 104 -18.16 -17.15 2.44
N VAL A 105 -16.97 -17.51 1.92
CA VAL A 105 -16.79 -18.72 1.11
C VAL A 105 -15.80 -19.69 1.74
N SER A 106 -16.13 -20.97 1.69
CA SER A 106 -15.29 -22.03 2.26
C SER A 106 -14.10 -22.44 1.38
N ALA A 107 -14.07 -22.01 0.11
CA ALA A 107 -13.01 -22.37 -0.84
C ALA A 107 -12.50 -21.15 -1.59
N MET A 108 -11.19 -20.90 -1.50
CA MET A 108 -10.48 -19.90 -2.28
C MET A 108 -10.19 -20.47 -3.68
N GLN A 109 -10.51 -19.72 -4.74
CA GLN A 109 -10.55 -20.28 -6.11
C GLN A 109 -9.73 -19.47 -7.13
N THR A 110 -9.24 -18.29 -6.78
CA THR A 110 -8.59 -17.41 -7.76
C THR A 110 -7.10 -17.71 -7.90
N GLU A 111 -6.53 -17.41 -9.07
CA GLU A 111 -5.07 -17.43 -9.24
C GLU A 111 -4.38 -16.54 -8.20
N MET A 112 -5.00 -15.42 -7.84
CA MET A 112 -4.50 -14.53 -6.81
C MET A 112 -4.43 -15.20 -5.43
N ASP A 113 -5.43 -16.00 -5.05
CA ASP A 113 -5.42 -16.73 -3.78
C ASP A 113 -4.27 -17.76 -3.74
N LYS A 114 -4.04 -18.48 -4.85
CA LYS A 114 -2.91 -19.40 -4.98
C LYS A 114 -1.57 -18.67 -4.81
N GLN A 115 -1.45 -17.47 -5.34
CA GLN A 115 -0.23 -16.67 -5.25
C GLN A 115 0.00 -16.10 -3.85
N LEU A 116 -1.06 -15.74 -3.13
CA LEU A 116 -0.99 -15.21 -1.77
C LEU A 116 -0.73 -16.32 -0.74
N PHE A 117 -1.37 -17.48 -0.88
CA PHE A 117 -1.39 -18.50 0.18
C PHE A 117 -0.57 -19.77 -0.13
N GLY A 118 -0.40 -20.14 -1.41
CA GLY A 118 0.29 -21.37 -1.78
C GLY A 118 -0.27 -22.60 -1.06
N SER A 119 0.61 -23.41 -0.45
CA SER A 119 0.25 -24.58 0.35
C SER A 119 -0.31 -24.26 1.74
N ASN A 120 -0.34 -22.99 2.15
CA ASN A 120 -0.89 -22.52 3.42
C ASN A 120 -2.37 -22.08 3.29
N MET A 121 -2.97 -22.31 2.12
CA MET A 121 -4.40 -22.12 1.92
C MET A 121 -5.16 -23.09 2.83
N LEU A 122 -6.06 -22.56 3.66
CA LEU A 122 -6.87 -23.39 4.53
C LEU A 122 -7.89 -24.15 3.69
N GLU A 123 -7.84 -25.49 3.74
CA GLU A 123 -8.95 -26.33 3.29
C GLU A 123 -10.06 -26.29 4.35
N ARG A 124 -11.32 -26.51 3.91
CA ARG A 124 -12.54 -26.51 4.74
C ARG A 124 -12.30 -26.84 6.23
N PRO A 125 -12.99 -26.18 7.18
CA PRO A 125 -13.21 -26.82 8.46
C PRO A 125 -14.02 -28.11 8.22
N PHE A 126 -13.49 -29.25 8.63
CA PHE A 126 -14.26 -30.48 8.75
C PHE A 126 -15.40 -30.23 9.73
N GLY A 127 -16.65 -30.31 9.27
CA GLY A 127 -17.76 -30.67 10.16
C GLY A 127 -18.88 -29.66 10.46
N GLU A 128 -19.16 -28.65 9.63
CA GLU A 128 -20.43 -27.92 9.74
C GLU A 128 -21.25 -28.03 8.44
N LYS A 129 -22.36 -28.78 8.53
CA LYS A 129 -23.51 -28.67 7.63
C LYS A 129 -24.46 -27.62 8.24
N GLY A 130 -24.85 -26.62 7.44
CA GLY A 130 -25.77 -25.54 7.82
C GLY A 130 -24.98 -24.32 8.31
N ASP A 131 -25.14 -23.11 7.80
CA ASP A 131 -26.11 -22.53 6.89
C ASP A 131 -25.36 -21.81 5.75
N ASP A 132 -26.08 -21.42 4.71
CA ASP A 132 -25.70 -20.32 3.82
C ASP A 132 -25.66 -19.04 4.67
N ALA A 133 -24.64 -18.92 5.54
CA ALA A 133 -24.46 -17.78 6.41
C ALA A 133 -24.19 -16.60 5.47
N GLY A 134 -25.20 -15.73 5.33
CA GLY A 134 -25.30 -14.64 4.36
C GLY A 134 -24.26 -13.53 4.47
N GLY A 135 -22.98 -13.90 4.57
CA GLY A 135 -21.85 -13.03 4.34
C GLY A 135 -21.80 -12.62 2.87
N PRO A 136 -21.21 -11.46 2.58
CA PRO A 136 -21.16 -10.95 1.22
C PRO A 136 -20.16 -11.75 0.40
N SER A 137 -20.62 -12.28 -0.74
CA SER A 137 -19.76 -12.99 -1.70
C SER A 137 -18.68 -12.09 -2.33
N ARG A 138 -18.83 -10.77 -2.20
CA ARG A 138 -17.92 -9.76 -2.75
C ARG A 138 -17.71 -8.62 -1.77
N TYR A 139 -16.51 -8.06 -1.76
CA TYR A 139 -16.19 -6.91 -0.92
C TYR A 139 -15.27 -5.91 -1.60
N LEU A 140 -15.41 -4.66 -1.18
CA LEU A 140 -14.49 -3.58 -1.52
C LEU A 140 -13.47 -3.44 -0.41
N ALA A 141 -12.18 -3.44 -0.74
CA ALA A 141 -11.14 -3.04 0.20
C ALA A 141 -10.82 -1.56 0.01
N LEU A 142 -10.92 -0.78 1.09
CA LEU A 142 -10.62 0.63 1.12
C LEU A 142 -9.38 0.86 1.97
N HIS A 143 -8.28 1.26 1.35
CA HIS A 143 -7.08 1.67 2.08
C HIS A 143 -7.16 3.17 2.41
N LEU A 144 -7.41 3.45 3.70
CA LEU A 144 -7.46 4.79 4.28
C LEU A 144 -6.09 5.16 4.84
N ARG A 145 -5.23 5.78 4.01
CA ARG A 145 -3.96 6.37 4.49
C ARG A 145 -4.24 7.71 5.18
N PHE A 146 -4.79 7.64 6.39
CA PHE A 146 -5.20 8.79 7.20
C PHE A 146 -4.77 8.63 8.66
N GLU A 147 -3.64 7.97 8.88
CA GLU A 147 -2.97 7.90 10.18
C GLU A 147 -2.34 9.24 10.57
N GLU A 148 -2.13 9.43 11.86
CA GLU A 148 -1.56 10.66 12.43
C GLU A 148 -0.21 11.05 11.80
N ASP A 149 0.65 10.07 11.51
CA ASP A 149 1.93 10.29 10.85
C ASP A 149 1.76 10.92 9.46
N MET A 150 0.81 10.41 8.68
CA MET A 150 0.49 10.91 7.35
C MET A 150 -0.17 12.29 7.40
N VAL A 151 -1.16 12.45 8.28
CA VAL A 151 -1.90 13.71 8.47
C VAL A 151 -0.94 14.81 8.89
N ALA A 152 -0.07 14.54 9.88
CA ALA A 152 0.97 15.47 10.32
C ALA A 152 1.97 15.76 9.20
N TYR A 153 2.56 14.75 8.55
CA TYR A 153 3.55 14.95 7.49
C TYR A 153 3.02 15.75 6.29
N SER A 154 1.73 15.62 5.98
CA SER A 154 1.11 16.27 4.82
C SER A 154 1.09 17.80 4.88
N LEU A 155 1.19 18.40 6.07
CA LEU A 155 1.02 19.84 6.33
C LEU A 155 -0.33 20.42 5.90
N CYS A 156 -1.31 19.55 5.61
CA CYS A 156 -2.65 19.96 5.23
C CYS A 156 -3.55 20.18 6.46
N GLU A 157 -4.68 20.84 6.22
CA GLU A 157 -5.75 20.99 7.19
C GLU A 157 -6.96 20.14 6.78
N PHE A 158 -7.64 19.58 7.79
CA PHE A 158 -8.73 18.62 7.64
C PHE A 158 -9.97 19.01 8.44
N GLY A 159 -10.11 20.31 8.73
CA GLY A 159 -11.29 20.90 9.33
C GLY A 159 -11.35 20.85 10.85
N GLY A 160 -10.25 20.49 11.53
CA GLY A 160 -10.19 20.45 12.99
C GLY A 160 -9.81 21.78 13.68
N GLY A 161 -9.59 22.84 12.91
CA GLY A 161 -9.29 24.18 13.44
C GLY A 161 -7.97 24.28 14.21
N GLU A 162 -7.89 25.22 15.16
CA GLU A 162 -6.66 25.48 15.92
C GLU A 162 -6.19 24.29 16.76
N GLU A 163 -7.11 23.46 17.21
CA GLU A 163 -6.78 22.27 18.00
C GLU A 163 -6.00 21.25 17.15
N GLU A 164 -6.52 20.91 15.96
CA GLU A 164 -5.85 20.04 14.98
C GLU A 164 -4.51 20.64 14.56
N ARG A 165 -4.45 21.96 14.32
CA ARG A 165 -3.18 22.64 13.98
C ARG A 165 -2.12 22.43 15.07
N ARG A 166 -2.48 22.68 16.33
CA ARG A 166 -1.57 22.57 17.48
C ARG A 166 -1.12 21.14 17.71
N GLU A 167 -2.05 20.18 17.69
CA GLU A 167 -1.78 18.76 17.88
C GLU A 167 -0.80 18.23 16.82
N LEU A 168 -1.12 18.44 15.54
CA LEU A 168 -0.27 17.98 14.45
C LEU A 168 1.09 18.71 14.42
N GLN A 169 1.15 19.96 14.88
CA GLN A 169 2.42 20.67 15.04
C GLN A 169 3.30 20.03 16.11
N ALA A 170 2.75 19.72 17.28
CA ALA A 170 3.47 19.04 18.35
C ALA A 170 3.96 17.65 17.90
N PHE A 171 3.13 16.93 17.14
CA PHE A 171 3.53 15.65 16.54
C PHE A 171 4.71 15.81 15.59
N ARG A 172 4.71 16.82 14.70
CA ARG A 172 5.82 17.09 13.77
C ARG A 172 7.11 17.44 14.48
N GLU A 173 7.04 18.23 15.54
CA GLU A 173 8.22 18.62 16.33
C GLU A 173 8.89 17.40 16.97
N THR A 174 8.09 16.44 17.41
CA THR A 174 8.55 15.21 18.04
C THR A 174 9.06 14.18 17.03
N HIS A 175 8.27 13.91 15.97
CA HIS A 175 8.49 12.77 15.07
C HIS A 175 9.16 13.14 13.74
N PHE A 176 9.09 14.41 13.34
CA PHE A 176 9.64 14.89 12.06
C PHE A 176 10.54 16.13 12.23
N PRO A 177 11.56 16.11 13.12
CA PRO A 177 12.39 17.28 13.39
C PRO A 177 13.08 17.83 12.13
N ALA A 178 13.54 16.94 11.23
CA ALA A 178 14.14 17.35 9.95
C ALA A 178 13.14 18.00 8.97
N LEU A 179 11.85 17.67 9.06
CA LEU A 179 10.80 18.38 8.31
C LEU A 179 10.62 19.78 8.89
N VAL A 180 10.50 19.89 10.22
CA VAL A 180 10.34 21.17 10.93
C VAL A 180 11.52 22.11 10.65
N THR A 181 12.75 21.61 10.68
CA THR A 181 13.94 22.40 10.34
C THR A 181 13.87 22.94 8.92
N ARG A 182 13.45 22.11 7.94
CA ARG A 182 13.31 22.54 6.55
C ARG A 182 12.23 23.62 6.37
N LEU A 183 11.17 23.58 7.17
CA LEU A 183 10.06 24.52 7.09
C LEU A 183 10.34 25.87 7.76
N ARG A 184 11.39 26.00 8.59
CA ARG A 184 11.70 27.26 9.30
C ARG A 184 11.77 28.49 8.38
N ASN A 185 12.21 28.30 7.14
CA ASN A 185 12.37 29.37 6.15
C ASN A 185 11.39 29.24 4.97
N THR A 186 10.35 28.42 5.10
CA THR A 186 9.42 28.15 3.99
C THR A 186 7.98 28.21 4.48
N THR A 187 7.21 29.13 3.90
CA THR A 187 5.76 29.16 4.11
C THR A 187 5.10 28.19 3.14
N VAL A 188 4.25 27.31 3.65
CA VAL A 188 3.48 26.35 2.85
C VAL A 188 2.00 26.59 3.14
N SER A 189 1.21 26.90 2.11
CA SER A 189 -0.25 27.06 2.24
C SER A 189 -0.95 25.69 2.18
N PRO A 190 -1.77 25.32 3.18
CA PRO A 190 -2.59 24.11 3.13
C PRO A 190 -3.52 24.04 1.91
N GLU A 191 -4.07 25.18 1.50
CA GLU A 191 -4.93 25.31 0.33
C GLU A 191 -4.17 24.98 -0.95
N GLU A 192 -2.94 25.47 -1.09
CA GLU A 192 -2.10 25.17 -2.25
C GLU A 192 -1.64 23.70 -2.27
N LEU A 193 -1.34 23.11 -1.10
CA LEU A 193 -1.08 21.68 -1.03
C LEU A 193 -2.29 20.85 -1.48
N ARG A 194 -3.50 21.27 -1.10
CA ARG A 194 -4.75 20.63 -1.51
C ARG A 194 -4.98 20.78 -3.01
N SER A 195 -4.82 21.99 -3.55
CA SER A 195 -4.98 22.31 -4.98
C SER A 195 -4.03 21.48 -5.86
N GLN A 196 -2.83 21.19 -5.35
CA GLN A 196 -1.82 20.35 -6.01
C GLN A 196 -2.06 18.84 -5.83
N GLY A 197 -3.05 18.43 -5.03
CA GLY A 197 -3.35 17.02 -4.75
C GLY A 197 -2.34 16.35 -3.81
N ARG A 198 -1.65 17.13 -2.96
CA ARG A 198 -0.64 16.65 -2.01
C ARG A 198 -1.24 16.18 -0.67
N CYS A 199 -2.46 16.62 -0.35
CA CYS A 199 -3.17 16.17 0.84
C CYS A 199 -3.73 14.75 0.66
N PRO A 200 -3.70 13.87 1.67
CA PRO A 200 -4.47 12.63 1.66
C PRO A 200 -5.98 12.94 1.64
N LEU A 201 -6.78 12.03 1.09
CA LEU A 201 -8.23 12.14 1.19
C LEU A 201 -8.70 11.75 2.59
N THR A 202 -9.67 12.49 3.12
CA THR A 202 -10.29 12.15 4.41
C THR A 202 -11.26 10.96 4.28
N PRO A 203 -11.65 10.30 5.39
CA PRO A 203 -12.69 9.27 5.35
C PRO A 203 -14.02 9.75 4.77
N GLU A 204 -14.39 11.01 5.00
CA GLU A 204 -15.58 11.64 4.43
C GLU A 204 -15.49 11.74 2.91
N GLU A 205 -14.37 12.22 2.39
CA GLU A 205 -14.12 12.33 0.95
C GLU A 205 -14.08 10.97 0.27
N ALA A 206 -13.46 9.97 0.91
CA ALA A 206 -13.48 8.60 0.44
C ALA A 206 -14.93 8.09 0.30
N GLY A 207 -15.77 8.35 1.32
CA GLY A 207 -17.17 7.96 1.31
C GLY A 207 -17.97 8.63 0.18
N LEU A 208 -17.77 9.93 -0.04
CA LEU A 208 -18.40 10.70 -1.11
C LEU A 208 -18.01 10.18 -2.50
N ILE A 209 -16.73 9.87 -2.71
CA ILE A 209 -16.24 9.31 -3.98
C ILE A 209 -16.89 7.96 -4.24
N LEU A 210 -16.93 7.07 -3.25
CA LEU A 210 -17.59 5.77 -3.39
C LEU A 210 -19.08 5.93 -3.73
N ALA A 211 -19.79 6.85 -3.07
CA ALA A 211 -21.20 7.08 -3.34
C ALA A 211 -21.42 7.64 -4.75
N ALA A 212 -20.52 8.52 -5.20
CA ALA A 212 -20.58 9.08 -6.55
C ALA A 212 -20.34 8.02 -7.64
N LEU A 213 -19.52 7.01 -7.34
CA LEU A 213 -19.28 5.85 -8.19
C LEU A 213 -20.44 4.85 -8.19
N GLY A 214 -21.42 5.01 -7.29
CA GLY A 214 -22.63 4.18 -7.22
C GLY A 214 -22.56 3.05 -6.20
N TYR A 215 -21.57 3.04 -5.31
CA TYR A 215 -21.61 2.15 -4.15
C TYR A 215 -22.70 2.62 -3.18
N ASP A 216 -23.53 1.69 -2.73
CA ASP A 216 -24.65 1.98 -1.84
C ASP A 216 -24.38 1.51 -0.40
N ARG A 217 -25.35 1.75 0.49
CA ARG A 217 -25.26 1.38 1.92
C ARG A 217 -25.08 -0.12 2.15
N GLY A 218 -25.45 -0.97 1.19
CA GLY A 218 -25.32 -2.42 1.28
C GLY A 218 -23.89 -2.92 1.00
N THR A 219 -23.04 -2.06 0.41
CA THR A 219 -21.65 -2.40 0.09
C THR A 219 -20.88 -2.83 1.34
N PHE A 220 -20.33 -4.05 1.30
CA PHE A 220 -19.43 -4.53 2.35
C PHE A 220 -18.00 -4.04 2.10
N ILE A 221 -17.46 -3.30 3.07
CA ILE A 221 -16.18 -2.61 2.95
C ILE A 221 -15.21 -3.13 4.00
N TYR A 222 -14.09 -3.69 3.55
CA TYR A 222 -12.92 -3.91 4.40
C TYR A 222 -12.07 -2.64 4.42
N VAL A 223 -11.83 -2.07 5.59
CA VAL A 223 -10.92 -0.92 5.75
C VAL A 223 -9.53 -1.39 6.11
N ALA A 224 -8.59 -1.13 5.21
CA ALA A 224 -7.17 -1.29 5.45
C ALA A 224 -6.56 0.00 5.98
N GLY A 225 -5.72 -0.14 6.99
CA GLY A 225 -5.09 0.96 7.68
C GLY A 225 -4.85 0.59 9.14
N SER A 226 -4.14 1.47 9.83
CA SER A 226 -3.98 1.37 11.28
C SER A 226 -4.84 2.42 11.98
N GLN A 227 -4.31 3.08 13.01
CA GLN A 227 -5.04 4.06 13.80
C GLN A 227 -5.33 5.32 12.97
N ILE A 228 -6.58 5.42 12.48
CA ILE A 228 -7.07 6.59 11.76
C ILE A 228 -7.08 7.80 12.70
N TYR A 229 -6.52 8.92 12.25
CA TYR A 229 -6.49 10.17 13.00
C TYR A 229 -7.92 10.64 13.36
N GLY A 230 -8.16 10.94 14.62
CA GLY A 230 -9.50 11.24 15.16
C GLY A 230 -10.40 10.02 15.38
N GLY A 231 -9.89 8.80 15.14
CA GLY A 231 -10.52 7.53 15.50
C GLY A 231 -11.95 7.36 15.00
N ALA A 232 -12.81 6.80 15.86
CA ALA A 232 -14.21 6.51 15.55
C ALA A 232 -15.00 7.76 15.15
N THR A 233 -14.68 8.93 15.73
CA THR A 233 -15.35 10.19 15.39
C THR A 233 -15.09 10.58 13.94
N ARG A 234 -13.84 10.46 13.48
CA ARG A 234 -13.47 10.73 12.08
C ARG A 234 -14.03 9.68 11.11
N LEU A 235 -14.16 8.42 11.54
CA LEU A 235 -14.77 7.37 10.72
C LEU A 235 -16.31 7.42 10.69
N ARG A 236 -16.95 8.22 11.56
CA ARG A 236 -18.41 8.28 11.70
C ARG A 236 -19.16 8.60 10.41
N PRO A 237 -18.73 9.56 9.56
CA PRO A 237 -19.45 9.85 8.32
C PRO A 237 -19.38 8.67 7.34
N LEU A 238 -18.23 7.99 7.27
CA LEU A 238 -18.05 6.82 6.41
C LEU A 238 -18.89 5.63 6.87
N THR A 239 -18.86 5.30 8.17
CA THR A 239 -19.67 4.22 8.76
C THR A 239 -21.18 4.50 8.72
N ARG A 240 -21.60 5.77 8.78
CA ARG A 240 -23.00 6.16 8.55
C ARG A 240 -23.45 5.94 7.11
N LEU A 241 -22.56 6.09 6.14
CA LEU A 241 -22.87 5.89 4.73
C LEU A 241 -22.77 4.41 4.33
N TYR A 242 -21.82 3.68 4.92
CA TYR A 242 -21.57 2.26 4.71
C TYR A 242 -21.55 1.54 6.07
N PRO A 243 -22.71 1.08 6.56
CA PRO A 243 -22.80 0.38 7.85
C PRO A 243 -22.11 -0.98 7.86
N ASN A 244 -21.91 -1.59 6.69
CA ASN A 244 -21.26 -2.88 6.49
C ASN A 244 -19.73 -2.74 6.38
N LEU A 245 -19.14 -1.89 7.23
CA LEU A 245 -17.72 -1.59 7.25
C LEU A 245 -17.02 -2.37 8.36
N VAL A 246 -15.95 -3.08 8.00
CA VAL A 246 -15.20 -3.95 8.91
C VAL A 246 -13.69 -3.73 8.77
N THR A 247 -12.96 -4.06 9.82
CA THR A 247 -11.50 -4.12 9.89
C THR A 247 -11.04 -5.56 10.14
N LYS A 248 -9.72 -5.81 10.10
CA LYS A 248 -9.19 -7.13 10.48
C LYS A 248 -9.49 -7.47 11.95
N GLU A 249 -9.57 -6.47 12.82
CA GLU A 249 -9.92 -6.63 14.23
C GLU A 249 -11.38 -7.00 14.46
N ASP A 250 -12.27 -6.68 13.52
CA ASP A 250 -13.68 -7.09 13.57
C ASP A 250 -13.89 -8.53 13.06
N ILE A 251 -13.01 -9.00 12.17
CA ILE A 251 -13.14 -10.30 11.49
C ILE A 251 -12.31 -11.41 12.17
N LEU A 252 -11.19 -11.05 12.79
CA LEU A 252 -10.29 -11.94 13.49
C LEU A 252 -10.34 -11.68 14.99
N SER A 253 -10.34 -12.75 15.78
CA SER A 253 -10.30 -12.65 17.23
C SER A 253 -8.96 -12.07 17.72
N SER A 254 -8.99 -11.55 18.95
CA SER A 254 -7.78 -11.04 19.62
C SER A 254 -6.68 -12.10 19.70
N ASP A 255 -7.04 -13.37 19.91
CA ASP A 255 -6.11 -14.50 20.05
C ASP A 255 -5.50 -14.89 18.71
N GLU A 256 -6.29 -14.89 17.63
CA GLU A 256 -5.79 -15.11 16.28
C GLU A 256 -4.80 -14.03 15.83
N LEU A 257 -5.02 -12.78 16.26
CA LEU A 257 -4.13 -11.66 15.96
C LEU A 257 -2.91 -11.58 16.87
N ALA A 258 -2.96 -12.16 18.08
CA ALA A 258 -1.92 -12.04 19.10
C ALA A 258 -0.49 -12.34 18.60
N PRO A 259 -0.24 -13.37 17.75
CA PRO A 259 1.09 -13.65 17.22
C PRO A 259 1.67 -12.53 16.35
N LEU A 260 0.82 -11.66 15.79
CA LEU A 260 1.21 -10.57 14.89
C LEU A 260 1.15 -9.19 15.56
N LYS A 261 0.44 -9.04 16.69
CA LYS A 261 0.15 -7.73 17.33
C LYS A 261 1.38 -6.88 17.64
N ASN A 262 2.50 -7.51 18.00
CA ASN A 262 3.74 -6.80 18.35
C ASN A 262 4.55 -6.35 17.14
N PHE A 263 4.09 -6.64 15.92
CA PHE A 263 4.81 -6.32 14.69
C PHE A 263 3.86 -5.62 13.70
N SER A 264 3.91 -4.28 13.68
CA SER A 264 3.07 -3.45 12.79
C SER A 264 3.16 -3.88 11.32
N SER A 265 4.36 -4.26 10.86
CA SER A 265 4.58 -4.77 9.50
C SER A 265 3.88 -6.09 9.20
N ARG A 266 3.71 -6.96 10.20
CA ARG A 266 2.99 -8.24 10.05
C ARG A 266 1.47 -8.04 10.04
N LEU A 267 0.95 -7.10 10.84
CA LEU A 267 -0.47 -6.72 10.75
C LEU A 267 -0.79 -6.07 9.40
N ALA A 268 0.08 -5.19 8.91
CA ALA A 268 -0.06 -4.58 7.58
C ALA A 268 0.00 -5.60 6.44
N ALA A 269 0.63 -6.77 6.65
CA ALA A 269 0.60 -7.86 5.69
C ALA A 269 -0.79 -8.48 5.54
N LEU A 270 -1.60 -8.52 6.61
CA LEU A 270 -3.01 -8.94 6.52
C LEU A 270 -3.83 -7.91 5.71
N ASP A 271 -3.59 -6.62 5.95
CA ASP A 271 -4.21 -5.55 5.16
C ASP A 271 -3.84 -5.67 3.68
N PHE A 272 -2.58 -5.97 3.36
CA PHE A 272 -2.15 -6.24 1.99
C PHE A 272 -2.95 -7.41 1.39
N ILE A 273 -3.10 -8.52 2.12
CA ILE A 273 -3.79 -9.72 1.65
C ILE A 273 -5.27 -9.44 1.37
N ALA A 274 -5.97 -8.77 2.30
CA ALA A 274 -7.36 -8.38 2.12
C ALA A 274 -7.52 -7.40 0.94
N CYS A 275 -6.64 -6.40 0.82
CA CYS A 275 -6.69 -5.48 -0.31
C CYS A 275 -6.36 -6.14 -1.65
N ALA A 276 -5.38 -7.04 -1.66
CA ALA A 276 -5.01 -7.77 -2.86
C ALA A 276 -6.19 -8.61 -3.33
N SER A 277 -6.79 -9.40 -2.43
CA SER A 277 -7.84 -10.37 -2.73
C SER A 277 -9.25 -9.79 -2.91
N SER A 278 -9.48 -8.50 -2.67
CA SER A 278 -10.80 -7.89 -2.82
C SER A 278 -11.31 -7.85 -4.27
N ASP A 279 -12.61 -7.76 -4.47
CA ASP A 279 -13.21 -7.57 -5.81
C ASP A 279 -12.83 -6.20 -6.38
N VAL A 280 -12.87 -5.18 -5.52
CA VAL A 280 -12.45 -3.82 -5.85
C VAL A 280 -11.51 -3.32 -4.77
N PHE A 281 -10.41 -2.68 -5.17
CA PHE A 281 -9.51 -2.02 -4.25
C PHE A 281 -9.58 -0.51 -4.44
N ALA A 282 -9.83 0.27 -3.38
CA ALA A 282 -9.89 1.72 -3.42
C ALA A 282 -8.81 2.32 -2.53
N VAL A 283 -8.19 3.42 -2.99
CA VAL A 283 -7.09 4.08 -2.27
C VAL A 283 -7.39 5.54 -2.02
N THR A 284 -7.05 6.05 -0.83
CA THR A 284 -7.11 7.49 -0.52
C THR A 284 -5.80 8.22 -0.77
N ASP A 285 -4.67 7.50 -0.68
CA ASP A 285 -3.34 8.00 -1.02
C ASP A 285 -2.60 7.01 -1.93
N SER A 286 -2.40 7.45 -3.17
CA SER A 286 -1.61 6.73 -4.17
C SER A 286 -0.11 6.68 -3.89
N GLY A 287 0.39 7.58 -3.04
CA GLY A 287 1.80 7.65 -2.64
C GLY A 287 2.18 6.66 -1.54
N SER A 288 1.20 6.01 -0.91
CA SER A 288 1.47 5.00 0.11
C SER A 288 2.16 3.77 -0.47
N GLN A 289 3.04 3.18 0.34
CA GLN A 289 3.70 1.92 0.00
C GLN A 289 2.69 0.79 -0.15
N LEU A 290 1.69 0.69 0.73
CA LEU A 290 0.67 -0.34 0.66
C LEU A 290 -0.14 -0.24 -0.63
N SER A 291 -0.63 0.96 -0.96
CA SER A 291 -1.41 1.18 -2.19
C SER A 291 -0.60 0.84 -3.44
N SER A 292 0.68 1.21 -3.49
CA SER A 292 1.58 0.88 -4.59
C SER A 292 1.81 -0.64 -4.72
N LEU A 293 2.12 -1.32 -3.62
CA LEU A 293 2.38 -2.76 -3.60
C LEU A 293 1.14 -3.56 -4.00
N VAL A 294 -0.01 -3.25 -3.40
CA VAL A 294 -1.28 -3.92 -3.71
C VAL A 294 -1.67 -3.67 -5.16
N SER A 295 -1.60 -2.43 -5.64
CA SER A 295 -1.94 -2.11 -7.03
C SER A 295 -1.06 -2.87 -8.01
N GLY A 296 0.26 -2.91 -7.77
CA GLY A 296 1.19 -3.69 -8.59
C GLY A 296 0.86 -5.18 -8.58
N HIS A 297 0.56 -5.75 -7.40
CA HIS A 297 0.20 -7.16 -7.26
C HIS A 297 -1.11 -7.49 -7.98
N ARG A 298 -2.14 -6.64 -7.87
CA ARG A 298 -3.43 -6.77 -8.56
C ARG A 298 -3.28 -6.66 -10.07
N VAL A 299 -2.47 -5.73 -10.56
CA VAL A 299 -2.16 -5.60 -12.00
C VAL A 299 -1.47 -6.87 -12.52
N TYR A 300 -0.47 -7.37 -11.79
CA TYR A 300 0.33 -8.51 -12.22
C TYR A 300 -0.46 -9.84 -12.21
N HIS A 301 -1.11 -10.16 -11.09
CA HIS A 301 -1.79 -11.44 -10.89
C HIS A 301 -3.28 -11.41 -11.27
N GLY A 302 -3.91 -10.24 -11.25
CA GLY A 302 -5.34 -10.08 -11.53
C GLY A 302 -5.72 -10.12 -13.01
N ARG A 303 -4.76 -10.08 -13.93
CA ARG A 303 -4.98 -10.21 -15.40
C ARG A 303 -6.09 -9.29 -15.95
N GLY A 304 -6.15 -8.05 -15.45
CA GLY A 304 -7.18 -7.07 -15.84
C GLY A 304 -8.55 -7.28 -15.21
N ARG A 305 -8.71 -8.24 -14.27
CA ARG A 305 -9.97 -8.55 -13.58
C ARG A 305 -9.98 -8.11 -12.11
N ALA A 306 -8.94 -7.40 -11.66
CA ALA A 306 -8.80 -6.90 -10.29
C ALA A 306 -8.77 -5.36 -10.29
N PRO A 307 -9.92 -4.69 -10.47
CA PRO A 307 -9.97 -3.24 -10.61
C PRO A 307 -9.46 -2.52 -9.36
N THR A 308 -8.69 -1.46 -9.57
CA THR A 308 -8.24 -0.54 -8.51
C THR A 308 -8.80 0.86 -8.80
N LEU A 309 -9.56 1.41 -7.85
CA LEU A 309 -10.07 2.77 -7.84
C LEU A 309 -8.99 3.68 -7.28
N HIS A 310 -8.51 4.57 -8.14
CA HIS A 310 -7.41 5.48 -7.82
C HIS A 310 -7.83 6.92 -8.12
N PRO A 311 -8.48 7.60 -7.17
CA PRO A 311 -8.90 8.99 -7.34
C PRO A 311 -7.70 9.90 -7.61
N ASN A 312 -7.78 10.74 -8.65
CA ASN A 312 -6.79 11.78 -8.87
C ASN A 312 -7.07 12.93 -7.90
N ARG A 313 -6.30 13.03 -6.82
CA ARG A 313 -6.51 13.99 -5.74
C ARG A 313 -6.50 15.46 -6.20
N LYS A 314 -5.65 15.80 -7.17
CA LYS A 314 -5.60 17.15 -7.76
C LYS A 314 -6.90 17.47 -8.49
N ARG A 315 -7.38 16.55 -9.32
CA ARG A 315 -8.65 16.71 -10.05
C ARG A 315 -9.85 16.69 -9.09
N TYR A 316 -9.79 15.91 -8.02
CA TYR A 316 -10.80 15.90 -6.97
C TYR A 316 -10.87 17.24 -6.22
N ALA A 317 -9.72 17.81 -5.85
CA ALA A 317 -9.67 19.14 -5.24
C ALA A 317 -10.33 20.21 -6.14
N GLN A 318 -10.07 20.17 -7.46
CA GLN A 318 -10.73 21.05 -8.43
C GLN A 318 -12.26 20.84 -8.56
N ILE A 319 -12.77 19.66 -8.19
CA ILE A 319 -14.22 19.42 -8.13
C ILE A 319 -14.82 20.09 -6.89
N LEU A 320 -14.11 20.04 -5.76
CA LEU A 320 -14.59 20.60 -4.50
C LEU A 320 -14.43 22.12 -4.41
N SER A 321 -13.48 22.71 -5.14
CA SER A 321 -13.23 24.16 -5.15
C SER A 321 -14.11 24.95 -6.14
N GLU A 322 -15.20 24.37 -6.65
CA GLU A 322 -16.08 25.04 -7.61
C GLU A 322 -16.91 26.14 -6.92
N GLU A 323 -16.83 27.37 -7.42
CA GLU A 323 -17.58 28.51 -6.90
C GLU A 323 -19.09 28.27 -7.03
N GLY A 324 -19.84 28.49 -5.95
CA GLY A 324 -21.28 28.22 -5.89
C GLY A 324 -21.65 26.76 -5.59
N GLY A 325 -20.67 25.88 -5.40
CA GLY A 325 -20.89 24.46 -5.12
C GLY A 325 -21.27 23.64 -6.37
N ILE A 326 -21.52 22.35 -6.17
CA ILE A 326 -21.83 21.41 -7.26
C ILE A 326 -23.05 20.57 -6.93
N GLU A 327 -23.99 20.47 -7.87
CA GLU A 327 -25.13 19.55 -7.74
C GLU A 327 -24.66 18.09 -7.78
N TRP A 328 -25.36 17.22 -7.05
CA TRP A 328 -24.97 15.81 -6.91
C TRP A 328 -24.79 15.09 -8.26
N ALA A 329 -25.69 15.29 -9.22
CA ALA A 329 -25.56 14.69 -10.55
C ALA A 329 -24.30 15.17 -11.29
N GLY A 330 -23.95 16.45 -11.13
CA GLY A 330 -22.71 17.03 -11.65
C GLY A 330 -21.48 16.41 -10.99
N PHE A 331 -21.49 16.29 -9.66
CA PHE A 331 -20.42 15.67 -8.88
C PHE A 331 -20.19 14.22 -9.29
N GLN A 332 -21.26 13.41 -9.39
CA GLN A 332 -21.20 12.02 -9.85
C GLN A 332 -20.52 11.90 -11.21
N ARG A 333 -20.93 12.73 -12.18
CA ARG A 333 -20.36 12.74 -13.52
C ARG A 333 -18.87 13.09 -13.50
N ARG A 334 -18.44 14.10 -12.74
CA ARG A 334 -17.02 14.51 -12.67
C ARG A 334 -16.15 13.47 -11.96
N VAL A 335 -16.65 12.85 -10.88
CA VAL A 335 -15.95 11.77 -10.17
C VAL A 335 -15.79 10.52 -11.06
N ARG A 336 -16.83 10.10 -11.77
CA ARG A 336 -16.75 8.98 -12.72
C ARG A 336 -15.73 9.26 -13.82
N ALA A 337 -15.79 10.46 -14.41
CA ALA A 337 -14.83 10.88 -15.43
C ALA A 337 -13.38 10.96 -14.90
N MET A 338 -13.18 11.28 -13.61
CA MET A 338 -11.88 11.25 -12.94
C MET A 338 -11.33 9.82 -12.83
N VAL A 339 -12.16 8.88 -12.41
CA VAL A 339 -11.74 7.47 -12.24
C VAL A 339 -11.54 6.78 -13.58
N ASP A 340 -12.38 7.04 -14.58
CA ASP A 340 -12.28 6.42 -15.90
C ASP A 340 -11.04 6.90 -16.68
N GLU A 341 -10.60 8.15 -16.48
CA GLU A 341 -9.36 8.64 -17.07
C GLU A 341 -8.15 7.81 -16.59
N TYR A 342 -8.11 7.44 -15.31
CA TYR A 342 -7.04 6.62 -14.75
C TYR A 342 -6.99 5.21 -15.36
N LYS A 343 -8.14 4.66 -15.74
CA LYS A 343 -8.25 3.36 -16.43
C LYS A 343 -7.79 3.41 -17.89
N ARG A 344 -7.55 4.59 -18.47
CA ARG A 344 -7.14 4.68 -19.88
C ARG A 344 -5.72 4.18 -20.07
N VAL A 345 -5.58 3.04 -20.72
CA VAL A 345 -4.29 2.48 -21.14
C VAL A 345 -3.67 3.37 -22.19
N ARG A 346 -2.47 3.90 -21.91
CA ARG A 346 -1.65 4.63 -22.88
C ARG A 346 -0.56 3.71 -23.40
N ALA A 347 -0.19 3.87 -24.67
CA ALA A 347 0.99 3.19 -25.20
C ALA A 347 2.22 3.62 -24.37
N ARG A 348 3.02 2.64 -23.94
CA ARG A 348 4.23 2.90 -23.16
C ARG A 348 5.30 3.46 -24.09
N PRO A 349 5.78 4.71 -23.92
CA PRO A 349 6.94 5.22 -24.63
C PRO A 349 8.15 4.28 -24.59
N ARG A 350 8.93 4.29 -25.67
CA ARG A 350 10.16 3.51 -25.80
C ARG A 350 11.13 3.89 -24.66
N GLY A 351 11.70 2.89 -24.01
CA GLY A 351 12.62 3.08 -22.88
C GLY A 351 11.95 3.30 -21.52
N ARG A 352 10.61 3.37 -21.43
CA ARG A 352 9.90 3.38 -20.14
C ARG A 352 9.56 1.97 -19.68
N THR A 353 9.50 1.74 -18.37
CA THR A 353 9.17 0.40 -17.83
C THR A 353 7.77 0.28 -17.26
N VAL A 354 7.38 -0.96 -16.99
CA VAL A 354 6.08 -1.32 -16.41
C VAL A 354 5.85 -0.74 -15.02
N TYR A 355 6.92 -0.38 -14.32
CA TYR A 355 6.83 0.20 -12.98
C TYR A 355 6.41 1.67 -13.02
N ARG A 356 6.78 2.43 -14.05
CA ARG A 356 6.35 3.83 -14.23
C ARG A 356 5.07 3.96 -15.05
N GLN A 357 4.87 3.03 -15.98
CA GLN A 357 3.71 3.01 -16.86
C GLN A 357 3.15 1.58 -16.92
N PRO A 358 2.49 1.15 -15.83
CA PRO A 358 1.76 -0.11 -15.83
C PRO A 358 0.67 -0.03 -16.90
N ARG A 359 0.43 -1.15 -17.60
CA ARG A 359 -0.79 -1.28 -18.39
C ARG A 359 -1.89 -1.62 -17.40
N THR A 360 -2.82 -0.71 -17.19
CA THR A 360 -3.98 -0.88 -16.30
C THR A 360 -5.05 -1.76 -16.93
#